data_AF-A0A1M7GIY9-F1
#
_entry.id   AF-A0A1M7GIY9-F1
#
_cell.length_a   1.000
_cell.length_b   1.000
_cell.length_c   1.000
_cell.angle_alpha   90.00
_cell.angle_beta   90.00
_cell.angle_gamma   90.00
#
_symmetry.space_group_name_H-M   'P 1'
#
loop_
_entity.id
_entity.type
_entity.pdbx_description
1 polymer ?
#
loop_
_entity_poly.entity_id
_entity_poly.type
_entity_poly.pdbx_seq_one_letter_code
_entity_poly.pdbx_strand_id
1 'polypeptide(L)'
;MELDILRDQKGGYNKQSFIEKLDAYNILITAMQNGLPQDKAKAELELIHQQPLFKEKGGFFGKIGFSIEDTDAYIADLEKGIAKAFK
;
A
#
# COMPACT_ATOMS: atom_id res chain seq x y z
N MET A 1 8.11 -15.04 3.16
CA MET A 1 6.78 -14.64 2.66
C MET A 1 7.02 -14.01 1.31
N GLU A 2 6.85 -14.79 0.24
CA GLU A 2 6.94 -14.29 -1.13
C GLU A 2 5.72 -13.40 -1.40
N LEU A 3 5.97 -12.15 -1.77
CA LEU A 3 4.95 -11.21 -2.26
C LEU A 3 4.57 -11.58 -3.71
N ASP A 4 4.19 -12.84 -3.94
CA ASP A 4 3.89 -13.39 -5.28
C ASP A 4 2.57 -12.85 -5.89
N ILE A 5 1.92 -11.92 -5.20
CA ILE A 5 0.64 -11.32 -5.61
C ILE A 5 0.86 -10.18 -6.62
N LEU A 6 2.03 -9.55 -6.61
CA LEU A 6 2.32 -8.36 -7.42
C LEU A 6 3.33 -8.71 -8.50
N ARG A 7 2.90 -8.70 -9.76
CA ARG A 7 3.80 -8.98 -10.87
C ARG A 7 4.85 -7.89 -10.99
N ASP A 8 6.04 -8.32 -11.36
CA ASP A 8 7.16 -7.45 -11.62
C ASP A 8 7.03 -6.80 -13.01
N GLN A 9 6.99 -5.46 -13.06
CA GLN A 9 6.82 -4.67 -14.28
C GLN A 9 7.90 -3.60 -14.40
N LYS A 10 8.51 -3.52 -15.58
CA LYS A 10 9.50 -2.48 -15.89
C LYS A 10 8.82 -1.10 -15.90
N GLY A 11 9.32 -0.18 -15.06
CA GLY A 11 8.67 1.13 -14.87
C GLY A 11 7.43 1.12 -13.99
N GLY A 12 7.21 0.03 -13.24
CA GLY A 12 6.19 -0.06 -12.20
C GLY A 12 6.46 0.81 -10.98
N TYR A 13 5.63 0.65 -9.95
CA TYR A 13 5.86 1.30 -8.67
C TYR A 13 7.13 0.79 -8.01
N ASN A 14 7.88 1.70 -7.40
CA ASN A 14 9.06 1.35 -6.64
C ASN A 14 8.67 0.43 -5.48
N LYS A 15 9.31 -0.74 -5.43
CA LYS A 15 9.02 -1.77 -4.43
C LYS A 15 9.17 -1.23 -3.00
N GLN A 16 10.14 -0.36 -2.77
CA GLN A 16 10.37 0.25 -1.46
C GLN A 16 9.26 1.21 -1.07
N SER A 17 8.85 2.12 -1.97
CA SER A 17 7.71 3.01 -1.69
C SER A 17 6.41 2.24 -1.46
N PHE A 18 6.22 1.12 -2.17
CA PHE A 18 5.08 0.23 -1.94
C PHE A 18 5.16 -0.46 -0.57
N ILE A 19 6.33 -0.98 -0.18
CA ILE A 19 6.55 -1.59 1.14
C ILE A 19 6.32 -0.56 2.26
N GLU A 20 6.80 0.67 2.11
CA GLU A 20 6.56 1.76 3.09
C GLU A 20 5.07 2.06 3.25
N LYS A 21 4.32 2.09 2.14
CA LYS A 21 2.85 2.28 2.18
C LYS A 21 2.15 1.11 2.86
N LEU A 22 2.58 -0.13 2.59
CA LEU A 22 2.05 -1.32 3.27
C LEU A 22 2.37 -1.33 4.76
N ASP A 23 3.59 -0.94 5.13
CA ASP A 23 3.98 -0.85 6.54
C ASP A 23 3.09 0.16 7.28
N ALA A 24 2.79 1.30 6.66
CA ALA A 24 1.85 2.26 7.20
C ALA A 24 0.43 1.68 7.38
N TYR A 25 -0.10 0.93 6.41
CA TYR A 25 -1.38 0.22 6.57
C TYR A 25 -1.32 -0.82 7.71
N ASN A 26 -0.22 -1.56 7.85
CA ASN A 26 -0.03 -2.52 8.94
C ASN A 26 0.05 -1.84 10.32
N ILE A 27 0.74 -0.71 10.42
CA ILE A 27 0.78 0.11 11.63
C ILE A 27 -0.63 0.57 11.99
N LEU A 28 -1.40 1.04 11.01
CA LEU A 28 -2.80 1.42 11.21
C LEU A 28 -3.65 0.25 11.71
N ILE A 29 -3.55 -0.92 11.08
CA ILE A 29 -4.27 -2.13 11.50
C ILE A 29 -3.90 -2.53 12.93
N THR A 30 -2.61 -2.48 13.26
CA THR A 30 -2.10 -2.78 14.60
C THR A 30 -2.60 -1.75 15.62
N ALA A 31 -2.63 -0.46 15.25
CA ALA A 31 -3.16 0.58 16.11
C ALA A 31 -4.66 0.38 16.36
N MET A 32 -5.44 0.03 15.33
CA MET A 32 -6.86 -0.33 15.48
C MET A 32 -7.06 -1.52 16.41
N GLN A 33 -6.25 -2.57 16.28
CA GLN A 33 -6.29 -3.73 17.18
C GLN A 33 -5.96 -3.36 18.63
N ASN A 34 -5.10 -2.35 18.83
CA ASN A 34 -4.77 -1.81 20.16
C ASN A 34 -5.84 -0.83 20.70
N GLY A 35 -6.97 -0.64 20.01
CA GLY A 35 -8.07 0.21 20.44
C GLY A 35 -8.02 1.65 19.92
N LEU A 36 -7.32 1.90 18.81
CA LEU A 36 -7.39 3.20 18.13
C LEU A 36 -8.85 3.49 17.73
N PRO A 37 -9.42 4.64 18.12
CA PRO A 37 -10.78 4.99 17.75
C PRO A 37 -10.93 5.17 16.24
N GLN A 38 -12.09 4.75 15.74
CA GLN A 38 -12.40 4.69 14.31
C GLN A 38 -12.22 6.03 13.57
N ASP A 39 -12.52 7.16 14.22
CA ASP A 39 -12.30 8.48 13.63
C ASP A 39 -10.81 8.76 13.35
N LYS A 40 -9.92 8.38 14.27
CA LYS A 40 -8.47 8.49 14.06
C LYS A 40 -7.99 7.50 13.01
N ALA A 41 -8.55 6.29 13.03
CA ALA A 41 -8.19 5.27 12.07
C ALA A 41 -8.57 5.66 10.63
N LYS A 42 -9.72 6.33 10.43
CA LYS A 42 -10.09 6.92 9.13
C LYS A 42 -9.13 8.02 8.69
N ALA A 43 -8.78 8.94 9.59
CA ALA A 43 -7.86 10.02 9.27
C ALA A 43 -6.48 9.49 8.85
N GLU A 44 -5.96 8.50 9.57
CA GLU A 44 -4.71 7.81 9.22
C GLU A 44 -4.83 7.07 7.88
N LEU A 45 -5.96 6.39 7.64
CA LEU A 45 -6.22 5.72 6.37
C LEU A 45 -6.18 6.70 5.19
N GLU A 46 -6.80 7.87 5.33
CA GLU A 46 -6.80 8.92 4.30
C GLU A 46 -5.39 9.47 4.06
N LEU A 47 -4.58 9.63 5.11
CA LEU A 47 -3.18 10.06 4.99
C LEU A 47 -2.34 9.02 4.22
N ILE A 48 -2.51 7.74 4.55
CA ILE A 48 -1.82 6.63 3.86
C ILE A 48 -2.30 6.54 2.41
N HIS A 49 -3.60 6.69 2.16
CA HIS A 49 -4.18 6.71 0.82
C HIS A 49 -3.55 7.81 -0.04
N GLN A 50 -3.45 9.03 0.49
CA GLN A 50 -2.84 10.18 -0.17
C GLN A 50 -1.32 10.06 -0.37
N GLN A 51 -0.67 9.12 0.32
CA GLN A 51 0.77 8.93 0.20
C GLN A 51 1.14 8.49 -1.22
N PRO A 52 1.95 9.28 -1.95
CA PRO A 52 2.24 9.00 -3.35
C PRO A 52 3.16 7.79 -3.48
N LEU A 53 2.77 6.84 -4.32
CA LEU A 53 3.66 5.76 -4.73
C LEU A 53 4.63 6.29 -5.79
N PHE A 54 5.91 6.33 -5.47
CA PHE A 54 6.93 6.70 -6.45
C PHE A 54 7.10 5.59 -7.47
N LYS A 55 7.15 5.96 -8.75
CA LYS A 55 7.49 5.03 -9.84
C LYS A 55 9.00 4.94 -9.95
N GLU A 56 9.51 3.74 -10.28
CA GLU A 56 10.93 3.59 -10.60
C GLU A 56 11.24 4.48 -11.82
N LYS A 57 12.23 5.37 -11.70
CA LYS A 57 12.67 6.19 -12.83
C LYS A 57 13.23 5.27 -13.91
N GLY A 58 12.57 5.26 -15.07
CA GLY A 58 12.99 4.52 -16.27
C GLY A 58 14.25 5.13 -16.90
N GLY A 59 15.40 4.95 -16.26
CA GLY A 59 16.70 5.13 -16.90
C GLY A 59 17.09 3.90 -17.74
N PHE A 60 18.20 3.98 -18.47
CA PHE A 60 18.69 2.92 -19.38
C PHE A 60 18.83 1.52 -18.72
N PHE A 61 19.05 1.47 -17.40
CA PHE A 61 18.89 0.28 -16.55
C PHE A 61 17.54 0.31 -15.85
N GLY A 62 16.46 0.25 -16.62
CA GLY A 62 15.10 0.40 -16.09
C GLY A 62 14.85 -0.64 -15.02
N LYS A 63 14.75 -0.19 -13.76
CA LYS A 63 14.50 -1.08 -12.64
C LYS A 63 13.09 -1.65 -12.72
N ILE A 64 12.99 -2.88 -12.25
CA ILE A 64 11.75 -3.64 -12.19
C ILE A 64 11.04 -3.24 -10.90
N GLY A 65 9.88 -2.60 -11.04
CA GLY A 65 8.97 -2.26 -9.95
C GLY A 65 7.80 -3.24 -9.87
N PHE A 66 6.87 -3.02 -8.95
CA PHE A 66 5.60 -3.73 -8.93
C PHE A 66 4.64 -3.16 -9.98
N SER A 67 3.86 -4.04 -10.61
CA SER A 67 2.84 -3.65 -11.58
C SER A 67 1.85 -2.68 -10.97
N ILE A 68 1.57 -1.58 -11.69
CA ILE A 68 0.66 -0.53 -11.23
C ILE A 68 -0.74 -1.10 -10.99
N GLU A 69 -1.24 -1.90 -11.93
CA GLU A 69 -2.58 -2.50 -11.86
C GLU A 69 -2.73 -3.45 -10.68
N ASP A 70 -1.76 -4.34 -10.48
CA ASP A 70 -1.81 -5.30 -9.37
C ASP A 70 -1.66 -4.57 -8.01
N THR A 71 -0.80 -3.54 -7.95
CA THR A 71 -0.61 -2.71 -6.76
C THR A 71 -1.86 -1.91 -6.40
N ASP A 72 -2.50 -1.26 -7.37
CA ASP A 72 -3.74 -0.52 -7.13
C ASP A 72 -4.88 -1.46 -6.72
N ALA A 73 -4.98 -2.65 -7.35
CA ALA A 73 -5.96 -3.65 -6.95
C ALA A 73 -5.74 -4.16 -5.52
N TYR A 74 -4.49 -4.40 -5.13
CA TYR A 74 -4.14 -4.84 -3.78
C TYR A 74 -4.45 -3.77 -2.72
N ILE A 75 -4.13 -2.51 -2.99
CA ILE A 75 -4.47 -1.39 -2.09
C ILE A 75 -5.99 -1.27 -1.96
N ALA A 76 -6.74 -1.36 -3.06
CA ALA A 76 -8.19 -1.29 -3.03
C ALA A 76 -8.82 -2.45 -2.22
N ASP A 77 -8.23 -3.65 -2.28
CA ASP A 77 -8.69 -4.79 -1.47
C ASP A 77 -8.38 -4.60 0.02
N LEU A 78 -7.18 -4.11 0.35
CA LEU A 78 -6.79 -3.73 1.71
C LEU A 78 -7.73 -2.67 2.30
N GLU A 79 -8.05 -1.63 1.53
CA GLU A 79 -8.95 -0.57 1.97
C GLU A 79 -10.38 -1.09 2.19
N LYS A 80 -10.85 -2.02 1.35
CA LYS A 80 -12.12 -2.71 1.59
C LYS A 80 -12.09 -3.56 2.86
N GLY A 81 -10.98 -4.26 3.11
CA GLY A 81 -10.78 -5.06 4.32
C GLY A 81 -10.82 -4.20 5.58
N ILE A 82 -10.08 -3.09 5.58
CA ILE A 82 -10.06 -2.11 6.67
C ILE A 82 -11.45 -1.46 6.84
N ALA A 83 -12.11 -1.09 5.74
CA ALA A 83 -13.47 -0.55 5.77
C ALA A 83 -14.52 -1.52 6.33
N LYS A 84 -14.30 -2.83 6.13
CA LYS A 84 -15.15 -3.87 6.72
C LYS A 84 -14.85 -4.07 8.21
N ALA A 85 -13.59 -3.92 8.64
CA ALA A 85 -13.21 -3.97 10.05
C ALA A 85 -13.76 -2.78 10.85
N PHE A 86 -14.10 -1.68 10.19
CA PHE A 86 -14.76 -0.51 10.77
C PHE A 86 -16.27 -0.68 11.04
N LYS A 87 -16.88 -1.82 10.70
CA LYS A 87 -18.33 -2.05 10.78
C LYS A 87 -18.68 -3.02 11.90
#